data_AF-A0A934YDM1-F1
#
_entry.id   AF-A0A934YDM1-F1
#
_cell.length_a   1.000
_cell.length_b   1.000
_cell.length_c   1.000
_cell.angle_alpha   90.00
_cell.angle_beta   90.00
_cell.angle_gamma   90.00
#
_symmetry.space_group_name_H-M   'P 1'
#
loop_
_entity.id
_entity.type
_entity.pdbx_description
1 polymer ?
#
loop_
_entity_poly.entity_id
_entity_poly.type
_entity_poly.pdbx_seq_one_letter_code
_entity_poly.pdbx_strand_id
1 'polypeptide(L)' 'MAVCKACGDEVDALVSVKVDGKTKKLCEDCADRAREASEIAEASESVVQGMMGFKGRR' A
#
# COMPACT_ATOMS: atom_id res chain seq x y z
N MET A 1 18.92 -3.88 15.60
CA MET A 1 18.21 -4.50 14.46
C MET A 1 16.78 -4.02 14.45
N ALA A 2 16.21 -3.83 13.27
CA ALA A 2 14.83 -3.42 13.09
C ALA A 2 14.02 -4.60 12.56
N VAL A 3 12.85 -4.84 13.13
CA VAL A 3 11.99 -5.95 12.72
C VAL A 3 11.09 -5.49 11.58
N CYS A 4 11.13 -6.20 10.45
CA CYS A 4 10.21 -5.98 9.35
C CYS A 4 8.78 -6.33 9.78
N LYS A 5 7.84 -5.39 9.63
CA LYS A 5 6.43 -5.59 10.03
C LYS A 5 5.63 -6.51 9.09
N ALA A 6 6.18 -6.91 7.94
CA ALA A 6 5.51 -7.81 7.00
C ALA A 6 5.91 -9.27 7.20
N CYS A 7 7.21 -9.56 7.24
CA CYS A 7 7.72 -10.92 7.38
C CYS A 7 8.17 -11.27 8.81
N GLY A 8 8.43 -10.29 9.67
CA GLY A 8 8.93 -10.50 11.03
C GLY A 8 10.44 -10.67 11.14
N ASP A 9 11.18 -10.55 10.05
CA ASP A 9 12.64 -10.70 10.06
C ASP A 9 13.36 -9.50 10.68
N GLU A 10 14.44 -9.79 11.41
CA GLU A 10 15.39 -8.79 11.89
C GLU A 10 16.34 -8.38 10.77
N VAL A 11 16.31 -7.10 10.42
CA VAL A 11 17.16 -6.52 9.39
C VAL A 11 17.91 -5.30 9.92
N ASP A 12 19.02 -4.96 9.26
CA ASP A 12 19.82 -3.79 9.62
C ASP A 12 19.15 -2.47 9.22
N ALA A 13 18.39 -2.48 8.12
CA ALA A 13 17.72 -1.30 7.59
C ALA A 13 16.28 -1.59 7.16
N LEU A 14 15.40 -0.61 7.41
CA LEU A 14 14.02 -0.60 6.90
C LEU A 14 13.85 0.60 5.97
N VAL A 15 13.23 0.38 4.82
CA VAL A 15 12.84 1.42 3.88
C VAL A 15 11.39 1.81 4.10
N SER A 16 11.07 3.07 3.80
CA SER A 16 9.71 3.59 3.94
C SER A 16 9.02 3.60 2.58
N VAL A 17 7.88 2.94 2.47
CA VAL A 17 7.05 2.90 1.26
C VAL A 17 5.64 3.37 1.56
N LYS A 18 4.98 4.01 0.61
CA LYS A 18 3.57 4.37 0.72
C LYS A 18 2.72 3.24 0.15
N VAL A 19 1.74 2.79 0.94
CA VAL A 19 0.76 1.76 0.58
C VAL A 19 -0.59 2.26 1.09
N ASP A 20 -1.61 2.33 0.23
CA ASP A 20 -2.94 2.84 0.58
C ASP A 20 -2.91 4.25 1.21
N GLY A 21 -2.06 5.14 0.66
CA GLY A 21 -1.84 6.48 1.20
C GLY A 21 -1.13 6.54 2.57
N LYS A 22 -0.75 5.39 3.14
CA LYS A 22 -0.07 5.28 4.44
C LYS A 22 1.37 4.87 4.27
N THR A 23 2.27 5.54 5.00
CA THR A 23 3.69 5.15 5.01
C THR A 23 3.90 3.93 5.90
N LYS A 24 4.43 2.84 5.34
CA LYS A 24 4.86 1.63 6.03
C LYS A 24 6.38 1.49 5.97
N LYS A 25 6.99 1.00 7.04
CA LYS A 25 8.42 0.66 7.10
C LYS A 25 8.59 -0.84 6.94
N LEU A 26 9.29 -1.27 5.90
CA LEU A 26 9.46 -2.67 5.49
C LEU A 26 10.93 -2.91 5.11
N CYS A 27 11.39 -4.16 5.13
CA CYS A 27 12.66 -4.52 4.50
C CYS A 27 12.57 -4.33 2.98
N GLU A 28 13.71 -4.29 2.29
CA GLU A 28 13.76 -4.06 0.83
C GLU A 28 12.83 -4.99 0.05
N ASP A 29 12.89 -6.31 0.30
CA ASP A 29 12.06 -7.30 -0.39
C ASP A 29 10.54 -7.08 -0.18
N CYS A 30 10.12 -6.82 1.06
CA CYS A 30 8.72 -6.55 1.37
C CYS A 30 8.26 -5.18 0.84
N ALA A 31 9.18 -4.22 0.75
CA ALA A 31 8.90 -2.89 0.22
C ALA A 31 8.65 -2.93 -1.28
N ASP A 32 9.40 -3.72 -2.06
CA ASP A 32 9.18 -3.87 -3.49
C ASP A 32 7.79 -4.45 -3.78
N ARG A 33 7.43 -5.56 -3.14
CA ARG A 33 6.09 -6.17 -3.28
C ARG A 33 4.95 -5.22 -2.89
N ALA A 34 5.19 -4.41 -1.85
CA ALA A 34 4.20 -3.46 -1.36
C ALA A 34 3.99 -2.27 -2.31
N ARG A 35 5.03 -1.85 -3.06
CA ARG A 35 4.91 -0.83 -4.10
C ARG A 35 4.08 -1.35 -5.27
N GLU A 36 4.37 -2.56 -5.74
CA GLU A 36 3.61 -3.21 -6.82
C GLU A 36 2.11 -3.34 -6.47
N ALA A 37 1.80 -3.72 -5.22
CA ALA A 37 0.42 -3.79 -4.76
C ALA A 37 -0.28 -2.41 -4.68
N SER A 38 0.46 -1.35 -4.33
CA SER A 38 -0.11 -0.01 -4.21
C SER A 38 -0.51 0.60 -5.56
N GLU A 39 0.12 0.21 -6.66
CA GLU A 39 -0.26 0.64 -8.01
C GLU A 39 -1.64 0.11 -8.42
N ILE A 40 -2.08 -1.01 -7.82
CA ILE A 40 -3.37 -1.66 -8.09
C ILE A 40 -4.51 -1.01 -7.28
N ALA A 41 -4.22 -0.52 -6.08
CA ALA A 41 -5.20 0.11 -5.20
C ALA A 41 -5.69 1.47 -5.75
N GLU A 42 -4.78 2.28 -6.30
CA GLU A 42 -5.11 3.55 -6.97
C GLU A 42 -6.06 3.33 -8.16
N ALA A 43 -5.90 2.21 -8.88
CA ALA A 43 -6.83 1.82 -9.95
C ALA A 43 -8.21 1.41 -9.41
N SER A 44 -8.29 0.86 -8.20
CA SER A 44 -9.54 0.32 -7.61
C SER A 44 -10.43 1.39 -6.98
N GLU A 45 -9.87 2.42 -6.33
CA GLU A 45 -10.65 3.53 -5.76
C GLU A 45 -11.34 4.38 -6.83
N SER A 46 -10.72 4.52 -8.01
CA SER A 46 -11.33 5.20 -9.16
C SER A 46 -12.57 4.49 -9.71
N VAL A 47 -12.59 3.15 -9.66
CA VAL A 47 -13.71 2.32 -10.15
C VAL A 47 -14.88 2.35 -9.18
N VAL A 48 -14.62 2.36 -7.86
CA VAL A 48 -15.68 2.43 -6.84
C VAL A 48 -16.31 3.83 -6.78
N GLN A 49 -15.54 4.91 -6.92
CA GLN A 49 -16.11 6.26 -7.05
C GLN A 49 -16.95 6.43 -8.33
N GLY A 50 -16.60 5.73 -9.42
CA GLY A 50 -17.40 5.67 -10.64
C GLY A 50 -18.77 5.00 -10.47
N MET A 51 -18.90 4.03 -9.56
CA MET A 51 -20.18 3.35 -9.28
C MET A 51 -21.11 4.13 -8.33
N MET A 52 -20.57 5.01 -7.47
CA MET A 52 -21.38 5.85 -6.56
C MET A 52 -21.85 7.16 -7.20
N GLY A 53 -21.33 7.55 -8.37
CA GLY A 53 -21.66 8.81 -9.05
C GLY A 53 -22.99 8.84 -9.83
N PHE A 54 -23.65 7.69 -10.07
CA PHE A 54 -24.85 7.62 -10.93
C PHE A 54 -26.18 7.42 -10.19
N LYS A 55 -26.19 7.21 -8.87
CA LYS A 55 -27.44 6.91 -8.14
C LYS A 55 -27.57 7.75 -6.87
N GLY A 56 -28.11 8.96 -7.02
CA GLY A 56 -28.53 9.76 -5.87
C GLY A 56 -28.62 11.28 -6.04
N ARG A 57 -28.50 11.83 -7.26
CA ARG A 57 -28.79 13.24 -7.51
C ARG A 57 -30.30 13.45 -7.75
N ARG A 58 -31.12 13.26 -6.71
CA ARG A 58 -32.45 13.86 -6.50
C ARG A 58 -33.09 13.37 -5.21
#